data_AF-A0A5C0SHS5-F1
#
_entry.id   AF-A0A5C0SHS5-F1
#
_cell.length_a   1.000
_cell.length_b   1.000
_cell.length_c   1.000
_cell.angle_alpha   90.00
_cell.angle_beta   90.00
_cell.angle_gamma   90.00
#
_symmetry.space_group_name_H-M   'P 1'
#
loop_
_entity.id
_entity.type
_entity.pdbx_description
1 polymer ?
#
loop_
_entity_poly.entity_id
_entity_poly.type
_entity_poly.pdbx_seq_one_letter_code
_entity_poly.pdbx_strand_id
1 'polypeptide(L)'
;MQIIKEFKRNNKNILPIIPFYDFPKTAKLLLPLVDRLAVRIPIPEDIDGPSYTNIFETIKDFKRGNNILIDVILDLNIITEKNEANRQFRELKYILEEFFIPETFYESIIISSTSFPENLSSISAGEKAVFNRYDIKLFNKILEMPMFKNLKNKLIYSDYGVTKFTDTELDFSKMRYGPLPKVKYTTMDQYIVLKGKRNNNTKKMVKVIENWQMKFMSPNITLEKNFLLVI
;
A
#
# COMPACT_ATOMS: atom_id res chain seq x y z
N MET A 1 5.08 22.01 6.21
CA MET A 1 4.08 23.11 6.12
C MET A 1 4.21 23.98 4.87
N GLN A 2 5.41 24.35 4.39
CA GLN A 2 5.56 25.21 3.19
C GLN A 2 4.87 24.62 1.95
N ILE A 3 5.01 23.32 1.70
CA ILE A 3 4.34 22.62 0.59
C ILE A 3 2.82 22.78 0.66
N ILE A 4 2.21 22.57 1.82
CA ILE A 4 0.75 22.70 2.01
C ILE A 4 0.30 24.14 1.72
N LYS A 5 1.05 25.14 2.20
CA LYS A 5 0.77 26.56 1.91
C LYS A 5 0.86 26.85 0.42
N GLU A 6 1.82 26.26 -0.28
CA GLU A 6 1.99 26.42 -1.73
C GLU A 6 0.84 25.77 -2.51
N PHE A 7 0.40 24.58 -2.12
CA PHE A 7 -0.78 23.95 -2.73
C PHE A 7 -2.04 24.79 -2.54
N LYS A 8 -2.26 25.31 -1.32
CA LYS A 8 -3.38 26.20 -1.02
C LYS A 8 -3.34 27.49 -1.86
N ARG A 9 -2.15 28.11 -2.01
CA ARG A 9 -1.95 29.29 -2.88
C ARG A 9 -2.32 29.02 -4.33
N ASN A 10 -2.03 27.81 -4.82
CA ASN A 10 -2.30 27.39 -6.19
C ASN A 10 -3.69 26.75 -6.37
N ASN A 11 -4.59 26.87 -5.37
CA ASN A 11 -5.93 26.28 -5.36
C ASN A 11 -5.94 24.77 -5.69
N LYS A 12 -4.90 24.05 -5.22
CA LYS A 12 -4.78 22.59 -5.35
C LYS A 12 -5.09 21.94 -4.01
N ASN A 13 -5.86 20.86 -4.06
CA ASN A 13 -6.13 20.05 -2.89
C ASN A 13 -4.91 19.20 -2.54
N ILE A 14 -4.62 19.10 -1.25
CA ILE A 14 -3.61 18.21 -0.68
C ILE A 14 -4.25 17.46 0.47
N LEU A 15 -3.95 16.16 0.58
CA LEU A 15 -4.37 15.33 1.71
C LEU A 15 -3.13 15.03 2.56
N PRO A 16 -2.89 15.75 3.67
CA PRO A 16 -1.78 15.42 4.55
C PRO A 16 -2.00 14.08 5.22
N ILE A 17 -1.01 13.20 5.14
CA ILE A 17 -0.99 11.93 5.85
C ILE A 17 -0.12 12.09 7.09
N ILE A 18 -0.68 11.77 8.26
CA ILE A 18 -0.03 11.93 9.56
C ILE A 18 0.10 10.55 10.20
N PRO A 19 1.33 10.05 10.46
CA PRO A 19 1.52 8.87 11.29
C PRO A 19 0.89 9.07 12.67
N PHE A 20 0.25 8.05 13.24
CA PHE A 20 -0.43 8.21 14.53
C PHE A 20 0.49 8.73 15.65
N TYR A 21 1.78 8.34 15.65
CA TYR A 21 2.75 8.82 16.64
C TYR A 21 2.89 10.36 16.68
N ASP A 22 2.66 11.04 15.55
CA ASP A 22 2.71 12.51 15.45
C ASP A 22 1.34 13.17 15.70
N PHE A 23 0.29 12.37 15.84
CA PHE A 23 -1.08 12.81 16.08
C PHE A 23 -1.36 12.94 17.60
N PRO A 24 -2.11 13.96 18.06
CA PRO A 24 -2.77 15.03 17.31
C PRO A 24 -1.90 16.28 17.11
N LYS A 25 -0.65 16.29 17.61
CA LYS A 25 0.20 17.49 17.64
C LYS A 25 0.39 18.09 16.25
N THR A 26 0.75 17.27 15.27
CA THR A 26 0.93 17.71 13.88
C THR A 26 -0.40 18.11 13.25
N ALA A 27 -1.48 17.40 13.53
CA ALA A 27 -2.82 17.71 13.00
C ALA A 27 -3.28 19.11 13.42
N LYS A 28 -3.07 19.50 14.69
CA LYS A 28 -3.42 20.83 15.21
C LYS A 28 -2.74 21.97 14.43
N LEU A 29 -1.49 21.77 14.00
CA LEU A 29 -0.75 22.76 13.20
C LEU A 29 -1.30 22.90 11.77
N LEU A 30 -2.01 21.89 11.27
CA LEU A 30 -2.53 21.84 9.91
C LEU A 30 -3.99 22.31 9.80
N LEU A 31 -4.75 22.35 10.90
CA LEU A 31 -6.15 22.78 10.92
C LEU A 31 -6.44 24.10 10.17
N PRO A 32 -5.60 25.16 10.24
CA PRO A 32 -5.88 26.40 9.50
C PRO A 32 -5.64 26.29 7.98
N LEU A 33 -4.99 25.20 7.55
CA LEU A 33 -4.47 25.04 6.20
C LEU A 33 -5.27 24.04 5.37
N VAL A 34 -5.93 23.06 6.00
CA VAL A 34 -6.61 21.97 5.31
C VAL A 34 -7.97 21.66 5.93
N ASP A 35 -8.92 21.26 5.10
CA ASP A 35 -10.26 20.84 5.53
C ASP A 35 -10.37 19.32 5.68
N ARG A 36 -9.33 18.59 5.26
CA ARG A 36 -9.25 17.12 5.28
C ARG A 36 -7.82 16.65 5.55
N LEU A 37 -7.67 15.61 6.34
CA LEU A 37 -6.40 14.92 6.60
C LEU A 37 -6.61 13.41 6.68
N ALA A 38 -5.51 12.65 6.61
CA ALA A 38 -5.51 11.22 6.85
C ALA A 38 -4.61 10.87 8.04
N VAL A 39 -5.06 9.97 8.91
CA VAL A 39 -4.27 9.43 10.01
C VAL A 39 -3.86 8.00 9.67
N ARG A 40 -2.56 7.70 9.70
CA ARG A 40 -2.01 6.38 9.40
C ARG A 40 -1.76 5.59 10.68
N ILE A 41 -2.41 4.43 10.77
CA ILE A 41 -2.37 3.50 11.90
C ILE A 41 -1.72 2.21 11.42
N PRO A 42 -0.63 1.75 12.05
CA PRO A 42 -0.01 0.47 11.71
C PRO A 42 -0.91 -0.71 12.14
N ILE A 43 -0.89 -1.77 11.35
CA ILE A 43 -1.47 -3.08 11.64
C ILE A 43 -0.39 -4.13 11.33
N PRO A 44 0.01 -4.98 12.30
CA PRO A 44 -0.54 -5.09 13.65
C PRO A 44 -0.20 -3.90 14.56
N GLU A 45 -0.82 -3.88 15.74
CA GLU A 45 -0.48 -2.96 16.82
C GLU A 45 1.00 -3.12 17.19
N ASP A 46 1.68 -1.99 17.41
CA ASP A 46 3.06 -1.99 17.88
C ASP A 46 3.08 -2.32 19.38
N ILE A 47 3.90 -3.30 19.79
CA ILE A 47 3.99 -3.75 21.17
C ILE A 47 4.48 -2.66 22.12
N ASP A 48 5.32 -1.75 21.62
CA ASP A 48 5.82 -0.60 22.36
C ASP A 48 4.95 0.65 22.14
N GLY A 49 3.87 0.50 21.37
CA GLY A 49 2.96 1.54 20.96
C GLY A 49 1.67 1.64 21.78
N PRO A 50 0.81 2.61 21.43
CA PRO A 50 -0.51 2.73 22.02
C PRO A 50 -1.46 1.65 21.49
N SER A 51 -2.41 1.24 22.32
CA SER A 51 -3.45 0.30 21.92
C SER A 51 -4.40 0.87 20.88
N TYR A 52 -5.06 0.03 20.07
CA TYR A 52 -6.10 0.47 19.14
C TYR A 52 -7.19 1.30 19.83
N THR A 53 -7.62 0.91 21.04
CA THR A 53 -8.59 1.69 21.82
C THR A 53 -8.10 3.12 22.04
N ASN A 54 -6.87 3.28 22.54
CA ASN A 54 -6.28 4.60 22.79
C ASN A 54 -6.12 5.39 21.47
N ILE A 55 -5.72 4.72 20.39
CA ILE A 55 -5.57 5.31 19.05
C ILE A 55 -6.89 5.91 18.57
N PHE A 56 -7.94 5.09 18.54
CA PHE A 56 -9.23 5.50 18.00
C PHE A 56 -9.95 6.49 18.91
N GLU A 57 -9.83 6.39 20.23
CA GLU A 57 -10.34 7.40 21.17
C GLU A 57 -9.67 8.77 20.93
N THR A 58 -8.34 8.79 20.77
CA THR A 58 -7.60 10.02 20.48
C THR A 58 -8.07 10.68 19.18
N ILE A 59 -8.31 9.90 18.13
CA ILE A 59 -8.82 10.41 16.84
C ILE A 59 -10.26 10.91 17.00
N LYS A 60 -11.12 10.18 17.70
CA LYS A 60 -12.51 10.57 17.96
C LYS A 60 -12.59 11.89 18.72
N ASP A 61 -11.81 12.05 19.79
CA ASP A 61 -11.81 13.27 20.58
C ASP A 61 -11.26 14.46 19.79
N PHE A 62 -10.24 14.24 18.98
CA PHE A 62 -9.77 15.27 18.05
C PHE A 62 -10.86 15.67 17.04
N LYS A 63 -11.58 14.71 16.44
CA LYS A 63 -12.69 14.99 15.50
C LYS A 63 -13.83 15.75 16.17
N ARG A 64 -14.20 15.40 17.41
CA ARG A 64 -15.25 16.09 18.18
C ARG A 64 -14.92 17.56 18.43
N GLY A 65 -13.64 17.85 18.68
CA GLY A 65 -13.17 19.22 18.93
C GLY A 65 -12.90 20.05 17.67
N ASN A 66 -12.92 19.47 16.47
CA ASN A 66 -12.46 20.15 15.26
C ASN A 66 -13.35 19.85 14.03
N ASN A 67 -13.71 20.90 13.29
CA ASN A 67 -14.44 20.75 12.03
C ASN A 67 -13.50 20.40 10.87
N ILE A 68 -13.02 19.16 10.86
CA ILE A 68 -12.15 18.60 9.81
C ILE A 68 -12.66 17.23 9.37
N LEU A 69 -12.47 16.88 8.09
CA LEU A 69 -12.70 15.53 7.58
C LEU A 69 -11.47 14.65 7.84
N ILE A 70 -11.69 13.42 8.31
CA ILE A 70 -10.61 12.49 8.66
C ILE A 70 -10.75 11.22 7.85
N ASP A 71 -9.74 10.91 7.05
CA ASP A 71 -9.53 9.57 6.52
C ASP A 71 -8.67 8.76 7.49
N VAL A 72 -8.93 7.46 7.59
CA VAL A 72 -8.09 6.56 8.38
C VAL A 72 -7.40 5.58 7.45
N ILE A 73 -6.07 5.57 7.47
CA ILE A 73 -5.25 4.62 6.73
C ILE A 73 -4.87 3.49 7.70
N LEU A 74 -5.39 2.30 7.43
CA LEU A 74 -5.04 1.05 8.09
C LEU A 74 -3.88 0.41 7.31
N ASP A 75 -2.68 0.53 7.84
CA ASP A 75 -1.43 0.13 7.19
C ASP A 75 -1.01 -1.28 7.58
N LEU A 76 -1.27 -2.23 6.70
CA LEU A 76 -0.92 -3.65 6.83
C LEU A 76 0.49 -3.97 6.32
N ASN A 77 1.21 -2.95 5.82
CA ASN A 77 2.55 -3.05 5.26
C ASN A 77 2.65 -4.14 4.16
N ILE A 78 3.79 -4.82 4.08
CA ILE A 78 4.10 -5.84 3.07
C ILE A 78 3.68 -7.23 3.57
N ILE A 79 2.90 -7.92 2.75
CA ILE A 79 2.31 -9.24 3.04
C ILE A 79 2.81 -10.25 2.00
N THR A 80 3.95 -10.90 2.26
CA THR A 80 4.49 -11.93 1.35
C THR A 80 4.10 -13.35 1.73
N GLU A 81 3.63 -13.58 2.96
CA GLU A 81 3.39 -14.91 3.51
C GLU A 81 1.91 -15.15 3.86
N LYS A 82 1.44 -16.38 3.64
CA LYS A 82 0.04 -16.76 3.90
C LYS A 82 -0.36 -16.63 5.38
N ASN A 83 0.55 -16.98 6.30
CA ASN A 83 0.27 -16.91 7.74
C ASN A 83 0.12 -15.45 8.20
N GLU A 84 0.97 -14.57 7.68
CA GLU A 84 0.87 -13.13 7.90
C GLU A 84 -0.45 -12.58 7.38
N ALA A 85 -0.81 -12.89 6.13
CA ALA A 85 -2.07 -12.50 5.52
C ALA A 85 -3.28 -12.94 6.38
N ASN A 86 -3.25 -14.17 6.90
CA ASN A 86 -4.32 -14.68 7.76
C ASN A 86 -4.39 -13.96 9.11
N ARG A 87 -3.24 -13.58 9.69
CA ARG A 87 -3.19 -12.82 10.95
C ARG A 87 -3.77 -11.42 10.75
N GLN A 88 -3.25 -10.70 9.76
CA GLN A 88 -3.69 -9.35 9.45
C GLN A 88 -5.16 -9.30 9.01
N PHE A 89 -5.66 -10.33 8.31
CA PHE A 89 -7.08 -10.42 8.00
C PHE A 89 -7.96 -10.47 9.25
N ARG A 90 -7.58 -11.26 10.26
CA ARG A 90 -8.33 -11.34 11.53
C ARG A 90 -8.31 -10.01 12.28
N GLU A 91 -7.15 -9.36 12.29
CA GLU A 91 -6.96 -8.10 12.99
C GLU A 91 -7.68 -6.95 12.31
N LEU A 92 -7.57 -6.84 10.98
CA LEU A 92 -8.34 -5.88 10.21
C LEU A 92 -9.85 -6.08 10.40
N LYS A 93 -10.32 -7.35 10.40
CA LYS A 93 -11.72 -7.65 10.69
C LYS A 93 -12.12 -7.12 12.07
N TYR A 94 -11.34 -7.41 13.11
CA TYR A 94 -11.57 -6.92 14.47
C TYR A 94 -11.64 -5.39 14.52
N ILE A 95 -10.68 -4.70 13.90
CA ILE A 95 -10.61 -3.24 13.89
C ILE A 95 -11.85 -2.63 13.22
N LEU A 96 -12.23 -3.15 12.06
CA LEU A 96 -13.41 -2.66 11.33
C LEU A 96 -14.69 -2.87 12.13
N GLU A 97 -14.82 -4.04 12.77
CA GLU A 97 -15.98 -4.41 13.58
C GLU A 97 -16.10 -3.54 14.83
N GLU A 98 -15.02 -3.37 15.58
CA GLU A 98 -15.01 -2.67 16.86
C GLU A 98 -15.02 -1.14 16.72
N PHE A 99 -14.25 -0.59 15.78
CA PHE A 99 -13.96 0.85 15.73
C PHE A 99 -14.60 1.60 14.57
N PHE A 100 -15.12 0.91 13.55
CA PHE A 100 -15.69 1.56 12.36
C PHE A 100 -17.18 1.31 12.17
N ILE A 101 -17.69 0.10 12.43
CA ILE A 101 -19.13 -0.18 12.34
C ILE A 101 -19.96 0.74 13.26
N PRO A 102 -19.63 0.93 14.55
CA PRO A 102 -20.48 1.71 15.45
C PRO A 102 -20.29 3.22 15.32
N GLU A 103 -19.38 3.69 14.47
CA GLU A 103 -18.81 5.04 14.56
C GLU A 103 -18.93 5.80 13.24
N THR A 104 -18.89 7.14 13.31
CA THR A 104 -19.03 8.04 12.15
C THR A 104 -17.97 9.14 12.08
N PHE A 105 -16.91 9.05 12.89
CA PHE A 105 -15.87 10.08 12.97
C PHE A 105 -15.01 10.22 11.69
N TYR A 106 -15.09 9.23 10.79
CA TYR A 106 -14.25 9.10 9.61
C TYR A 106 -15.05 9.30 8.31
N GLU A 107 -14.35 9.84 7.31
CA GLU A 107 -14.83 10.03 5.95
C GLU A 107 -14.62 8.76 5.12
N SER A 108 -13.39 8.24 5.10
CA SER A 108 -13.05 6.98 4.44
C SER A 108 -12.08 6.13 5.25
N ILE A 109 -12.03 4.84 4.90
CA ILE A 109 -11.15 3.82 5.47
C ILE A 109 -10.27 3.31 4.32
N ILE A 110 -8.97 3.60 4.39
CA ILE A 110 -8.01 3.23 3.37
C ILE A 110 -7.21 2.04 3.90
N ILE A 111 -7.37 0.88 3.27
CA ILE A 111 -6.57 -0.33 3.57
C ILE A 111 -5.33 -0.26 2.70
N SER A 112 -4.17 -0.02 3.33
CA SER A 112 -2.88 0.12 2.67
C SER A 112 -2.06 -1.15 2.84
N SER A 113 -1.77 -1.84 1.73
CA SER A 113 -0.94 -3.06 1.76
C SER A 113 -0.33 -3.37 0.39
N THR A 114 0.73 -4.17 0.39
CA THR A 114 1.25 -4.77 -0.85
C THR A 114 1.74 -6.19 -0.60
N SER A 115 1.65 -7.06 -1.60
CA SER A 115 2.32 -8.37 -1.59
C SER A 115 3.49 -8.43 -2.54
N PHE A 116 3.90 -7.29 -3.12
CA PHE A 116 5.08 -7.26 -3.95
C PHE A 116 6.32 -7.36 -3.03
N PRO A 117 7.25 -8.31 -3.28
CA PRO A 117 8.40 -8.49 -2.41
C PRO A 117 9.38 -7.32 -2.53
N GLU A 118 9.95 -6.90 -1.39
CA GLU A 118 10.98 -5.85 -1.33
C GLU A 118 12.25 -6.24 -2.08
N ASN A 119 12.63 -7.53 -1.99
CA ASN A 119 13.86 -8.02 -2.57
C ASN A 119 13.61 -9.01 -3.72
N LEU A 120 14.16 -8.70 -4.89
CA LEU A 120 14.11 -9.53 -6.11
C LEU A 120 15.47 -10.15 -6.46
N SER A 121 16.46 -10.03 -5.57
CA SER A 121 17.83 -10.50 -5.81
C SER A 121 17.93 -12.01 -5.91
N SER A 122 17.05 -12.73 -5.18
CA SER A 122 16.96 -14.18 -5.18
C SER A 122 16.52 -14.78 -6.52
N ILE A 123 15.93 -13.97 -7.43
CA ILE A 123 15.54 -14.43 -8.76
C ILE A 123 16.80 -14.57 -9.62
N SER A 124 17.09 -15.75 -10.17
CA SER A 124 18.29 -15.95 -10.99
C SER A 124 18.12 -15.37 -12.40
N ALA A 125 19.23 -15.17 -13.10
CA ALA A 125 19.22 -14.63 -14.46
C ALA A 125 18.48 -15.56 -15.44
N GLY A 126 17.46 -15.04 -16.12
CA GLY A 126 16.65 -15.80 -17.08
C GLY A 126 15.45 -16.53 -16.47
N GLU A 127 15.23 -16.38 -15.17
CA GLU A 127 14.13 -17.00 -14.44
C GLU A 127 12.88 -16.13 -14.36
N LYS A 128 11.78 -16.80 -14.01
CA LYS A 128 10.47 -16.24 -13.71
C LYS A 128 10.19 -16.49 -12.23
N ALA A 129 9.74 -15.47 -11.53
CA ALA A 129 9.16 -15.61 -10.19
C ALA A 129 7.68 -15.19 -10.21
N VAL A 130 6.89 -15.83 -9.36
CA VAL A 130 5.46 -15.56 -9.18
C VAL A 130 5.21 -15.37 -7.70
N PHE A 131 4.51 -14.30 -7.34
CA PHE A 131 4.16 -13.96 -5.98
C PHE A 131 2.65 -13.82 -5.87
N ASN A 132 2.07 -14.31 -4.77
CA ASN A 132 0.64 -14.18 -4.53
C ASN A 132 0.28 -12.74 -4.18
N ARG A 133 -0.87 -12.27 -4.66
CA ARG A 133 -1.47 -11.00 -4.21
C ARG A 133 -2.32 -11.21 -2.96
N TYR A 134 -1.67 -11.39 -1.80
CA TYR A 134 -2.40 -11.50 -0.54
C TYR A 134 -3.09 -10.18 -0.17
N ASP A 135 -2.47 -9.05 -0.50
CA ASP A 135 -3.00 -7.68 -0.42
C ASP A 135 -4.44 -7.57 -0.96
N ILE A 136 -4.65 -7.86 -2.25
CA ILE A 136 -5.95 -7.73 -2.90
C ILE A 136 -6.92 -8.84 -2.47
N LYS A 137 -6.42 -10.06 -2.22
CA LYS A 137 -7.25 -11.17 -1.71
C LYS A 137 -7.85 -10.83 -0.36
N LEU A 138 -7.06 -10.22 0.53
CA LEU A 138 -7.50 -9.77 1.84
C LEU A 138 -8.53 -8.64 1.72
N PHE A 139 -8.25 -7.64 0.90
CA PHE A 139 -9.17 -6.52 0.64
C PHE A 139 -10.52 -7.00 0.09
N ASN A 140 -10.51 -7.83 -0.97
CA ASN A 140 -11.73 -8.36 -1.57
C ASN A 140 -12.54 -9.19 -0.58
N LYS A 141 -11.86 -10.00 0.24
CA LYS A 141 -12.52 -10.79 1.28
C LYS A 141 -13.25 -9.90 2.29
N ILE A 142 -12.66 -8.79 2.73
CA ILE A 142 -13.34 -7.80 3.59
C ILE A 142 -14.52 -7.15 2.85
N LEU A 143 -14.31 -6.73 1.60
CA LEU A 143 -15.34 -6.07 0.79
C LEU A 143 -16.57 -6.96 0.54
N GLU A 144 -16.38 -8.29 0.45
CA GLU A 144 -17.45 -9.26 0.23
C GLU A 144 -18.23 -9.61 1.50
N MET A 145 -17.67 -9.36 2.71
CA MET A 145 -18.29 -9.76 3.97
C MET A 145 -19.61 -8.99 4.25
N PRO A 146 -20.73 -9.69 4.52
CA PRO A 146 -22.03 -9.05 4.76
C PRO A 146 -22.05 -8.05 5.92
N MET A 147 -21.31 -8.33 6.99
CA MET A 147 -21.25 -7.44 8.17
C MET A 147 -20.65 -6.06 7.88
N PHE A 148 -19.84 -5.93 6.83
CA PHE A 148 -19.23 -4.67 6.42
C PHE A 148 -19.99 -3.98 5.28
N LYS A 149 -21.23 -4.39 4.99
CA LYS A 149 -22.05 -3.81 3.90
C LYS A 149 -22.16 -2.28 3.98
N ASN A 150 -22.28 -1.73 5.18
CA ASN A 150 -22.41 -0.29 5.40
C ASN A 150 -21.08 0.48 5.31
N LEU A 151 -19.94 -0.24 5.30
CA LEU A 151 -18.61 0.35 5.14
C LEU A 151 -18.14 0.33 3.69
N LYS A 152 -18.77 -0.47 2.81
CA LYS A 152 -18.27 -0.72 1.44
C LYS A 152 -18.02 0.53 0.61
N ASN A 153 -18.87 1.55 0.74
CA ASN A 153 -18.72 2.82 0.01
C ASN A 153 -17.64 3.75 0.59
N LYS A 154 -17.13 3.44 1.78
CA LYS A 154 -16.05 4.16 2.46
C LYS A 154 -14.71 3.41 2.42
N LEU A 155 -14.71 2.14 2.03
CA LEU A 155 -13.51 1.31 1.93
C LEU A 155 -12.76 1.58 0.61
N ILE A 156 -11.48 1.91 0.74
CA ILE A 156 -10.57 2.20 -0.37
C ILE A 156 -9.35 1.29 -0.23
N TYR A 157 -8.87 0.73 -1.35
CA TYR A 157 -7.60 0.04 -1.38
C TYR A 157 -6.48 0.97 -1.85
N SER A 158 -5.35 0.92 -1.16
CA SER A 158 -4.10 1.55 -1.59
C SER A 158 -2.96 0.53 -1.58
N ASP A 159 -2.12 0.58 -2.61
CA ASP A 159 -0.80 -0.05 -2.58
C ASP A 159 0.29 0.98 -2.22
N TYR A 160 1.53 0.51 -2.07
CA TYR A 160 2.70 1.35 -1.78
C TYR A 160 3.36 1.97 -3.01
N GLY A 161 2.78 1.79 -4.20
CA GLY A 161 3.44 2.14 -5.46
C GLY A 161 4.78 1.41 -5.68
N VAL A 162 5.43 1.70 -6.81
CA VAL A 162 6.63 0.98 -7.28
C VAL A 162 7.94 1.49 -6.63
N THR A 163 7.86 2.52 -5.77
CA THR A 163 9.04 3.26 -5.27
C THR A 163 9.85 2.49 -4.22
N LYS A 164 9.25 1.51 -3.53
CA LYS A 164 9.94 0.66 -2.54
C LYS A 164 10.69 -0.54 -3.15
N PHE A 165 10.47 -0.87 -4.42
CA PHE A 165 10.85 -2.19 -4.99
C PHE A 165 11.99 -2.11 -6.00
N THR A 166 13.12 -1.57 -5.56
CA THR A 166 14.39 -1.57 -6.30
C THR A 166 15.40 -2.50 -5.62
N ASP A 167 16.40 -2.97 -6.35
CA ASP A 167 17.50 -3.73 -5.73
C ASP A 167 18.18 -2.83 -4.68
N THR A 168 17.94 -3.10 -3.40
CA THR A 168 18.38 -2.27 -2.27
C THR A 168 19.88 -2.36 -2.02
N GLU A 169 20.56 -3.34 -2.60
CA GLU A 169 22.00 -3.56 -2.48
C GLU A 169 22.64 -3.79 -3.86
N LEU A 170 22.80 -2.71 -4.62
CA LEU A 170 23.59 -2.74 -5.84
C LEU A 170 25.08 -2.68 -5.46
N ASP A 171 25.71 -3.84 -5.36
CA ASP A 171 27.18 -3.93 -5.27
C ASP A 171 27.80 -3.60 -6.64
N PHE A 172 28.11 -2.31 -6.86
CA PHE A 172 28.71 -1.83 -8.09
C PHE A 172 30.07 -2.46 -8.40
N SER A 173 30.79 -2.95 -7.38
CA SER A 173 32.07 -3.65 -7.56
C SER A 173 31.88 -5.01 -8.27
N LYS A 174 30.71 -5.63 -8.11
CA LYS A 174 30.30 -6.86 -8.79
C LYS A 174 29.56 -6.59 -10.12
N MET A 175 29.19 -5.34 -10.40
CA MET A 175 28.44 -4.94 -11.59
C MET A 175 29.32 -4.29 -12.67
N ARG A 176 30.23 -5.05 -13.28
CA ARG A 176 31.00 -4.54 -14.45
C ARG A 176 30.15 -4.14 -15.66
N TYR A 177 28.90 -4.58 -15.74
CA TYR A 177 28.04 -4.40 -16.93
C TYR A 177 26.61 -3.94 -16.62
N GLY A 178 26.37 -3.42 -15.41
CA GLY A 178 25.07 -2.92 -14.97
C GLY A 178 24.00 -3.98 -14.66
N PRO A 179 22.83 -3.56 -14.17
CA PRO A 179 21.74 -4.45 -13.75
C PRO A 179 21.11 -5.20 -14.93
N LEU A 180 20.67 -6.44 -14.69
CA LEU A 180 19.85 -7.19 -15.65
C LEU A 180 18.45 -6.59 -15.70
N PRO A 181 17.87 -6.39 -16.89
CA PRO A 181 16.53 -5.83 -16.99
C PRO A 181 15.51 -6.79 -16.39
N LYS A 182 14.47 -6.23 -15.76
CA LYS A 182 13.36 -6.96 -15.15
C LYS A 182 12.05 -6.40 -15.70
N VAL A 183 11.10 -7.29 -15.95
CA VAL A 183 9.71 -6.89 -16.24
C VAL A 183 8.82 -7.41 -15.13
N LYS A 184 7.93 -6.54 -14.67
CA LYS A 184 6.98 -6.80 -13.60
C LYS A 184 5.57 -6.70 -14.20
N TYR A 185 4.76 -7.72 -13.99
CA TYR A 185 3.34 -7.72 -14.32
C TYR A 185 2.51 -7.93 -13.07
N THR A 186 1.33 -7.34 -13.07
CA THR A 186 0.31 -7.52 -12.04
C THR A 186 -0.91 -8.12 -12.70
N THR A 187 -1.35 -9.27 -12.21
CA THR A 187 -2.65 -9.87 -12.53
C THR A 187 -3.61 -9.65 -11.36
N MET A 188 -4.83 -10.19 -11.46
CA MET A 188 -5.81 -10.10 -10.37
C MET A 188 -5.32 -10.77 -9.08
N ASP A 189 -4.53 -11.83 -9.19
CA ASP A 189 -4.22 -12.72 -8.08
C ASP A 189 -2.71 -12.99 -7.91
N GLN A 190 -1.87 -12.50 -8.84
CA GLN A 190 -0.43 -12.69 -8.83
C GLN A 190 0.37 -11.46 -9.28
N TYR A 191 1.57 -11.32 -8.71
CA TYR A 191 2.65 -10.55 -9.30
C TYR A 191 3.60 -11.49 -10.03
N ILE A 192 4.03 -11.13 -11.23
CA ILE A 192 4.96 -11.92 -12.05
C ILE A 192 6.20 -11.09 -12.34
N VAL A 193 7.37 -11.63 -12.04
CA VAL A 193 8.66 -10.98 -12.32
C VAL A 193 9.48 -11.84 -13.27
N LEU A 194 9.94 -11.25 -14.35
CA LEU A 194 10.81 -11.88 -15.34
C LEU A 194 12.17 -11.20 -15.32
N LYS A 195 13.24 -11.96 -15.08
CA LYS A 195 14.62 -11.43 -15.07
C LYS A 195 15.33 -11.83 -16.36
N GLY A 196 15.91 -10.83 -17.05
CA GLY A 196 16.68 -11.05 -18.26
C GLY A 196 17.91 -11.95 -18.04
N LYS A 197 18.46 -12.50 -19.14
CA LYS A 197 19.70 -13.28 -19.13
C LYS A 197 20.64 -12.80 -20.23
N ARG A 198 21.91 -12.62 -19.87
CA ARG A 198 23.01 -12.38 -20.81
C ARG A 198 23.81 -13.65 -21.07
N ASN A 199 24.40 -13.73 -22.25
CA ASN A 199 25.37 -14.76 -22.58
C ASN A 199 26.67 -14.44 -21.86
N ASN A 200 27.27 -15.40 -21.14
CA ASN A 200 28.52 -15.13 -20.45
C ASN A 200 29.70 -14.91 -21.41
N ASN A 201 29.65 -15.45 -22.63
CA ASN A 201 30.73 -15.33 -23.62
C ASN A 201 30.51 -14.14 -24.54
N THR A 202 29.32 -14.03 -25.15
CA THR A 202 29.03 -12.96 -26.12
C THR A 202 28.50 -11.68 -25.50
N LYS A 203 28.14 -11.71 -24.21
CA LYS A 203 27.56 -10.59 -23.43
C LYS A 203 26.24 -10.03 -23.96
N LYS A 204 25.75 -10.53 -25.11
CA LYS A 204 24.43 -10.22 -25.68
C LYS A 204 23.31 -10.81 -24.83
N MET A 205 22.15 -10.16 -24.85
CA MET A 205 20.92 -10.70 -24.25
C MET A 205 20.51 -11.98 -24.99
N VAL A 206 20.31 -13.07 -24.25
CA VAL A 206 19.92 -14.38 -24.82
C VAL A 206 18.44 -14.68 -24.56
N LYS A 207 17.89 -14.08 -23.50
CA LYS A 207 16.46 -14.13 -23.22
C LYS A 207 15.94 -12.69 -23.27
N VAL A 208 15.34 -12.35 -24.41
CA VAL A 208 14.76 -11.03 -24.67
C VAL A 208 13.38 -10.98 -24.05
N ILE A 209 13.06 -9.83 -23.46
CA ILE A 209 11.78 -9.52 -22.82
C ILE A 209 10.60 -9.64 -23.80
N GLU A 210 10.82 -9.33 -25.06
CA GLU A 210 9.84 -9.38 -26.16
C GLU A 210 9.22 -10.77 -26.35
N ASN A 211 10.02 -11.84 -26.26
CA ASN A 211 9.52 -13.23 -26.37
C ASN A 211 8.56 -13.62 -25.23
N TRP A 212 8.64 -12.94 -24.09
CA TRP A 212 7.72 -13.16 -22.98
C TRP A 212 6.49 -12.26 -23.06
N GLN A 213 6.63 -11.01 -23.50
CA GLN A 213 5.50 -10.08 -23.71
C GLN A 213 4.43 -10.68 -24.61
N MET A 214 4.81 -11.30 -25.74
CA MET A 214 3.86 -11.93 -26.65
C MET A 214 3.07 -13.10 -26.03
N LYS A 215 3.56 -13.70 -24.93
CA LYS A 215 2.92 -14.86 -24.28
C LYS A 215 1.93 -14.46 -23.19
N PHE A 216 1.94 -13.20 -22.73
CA PHE A 216 1.12 -12.73 -21.60
C PHE A 216 0.01 -11.74 -22.00
N MET A 217 -0.10 -11.33 -23.27
CA MET A 217 -1.22 -10.52 -23.74
C MET A 217 -2.48 -11.37 -23.95
N SER A 218 -3.15 -11.74 -22.85
CA SER A 218 -4.59 -12.05 -22.85
C SER A 218 -5.37 -10.85 -22.29
N PRO A 219 -6.57 -10.52 -22.79
CA PRO A 219 -7.10 -9.14 -22.78
C PRO A 219 -7.71 -8.65 -21.46
N ASN A 220 -7.65 -9.43 -20.37
CA ASN A 220 -8.45 -9.14 -19.17
C ASN A 220 -7.63 -8.41 -18.09
N ILE A 221 -7.11 -7.22 -18.42
CA ILE A 221 -6.57 -6.29 -17.43
C ILE A 221 -7.65 -5.24 -17.15
N THR A 222 -8.46 -5.48 -16.13
CA THR A 222 -9.45 -4.51 -15.64
C THR A 222 -8.83 -3.76 -14.44
N LEU A 223 -8.58 -2.47 -14.61
CA LEU A 223 -8.38 -1.55 -13.48
C LEU A 223 -9.78 -1.15 -12.99
N GLU A 224 -10.22 -1.72 -11.86
CA GLU A 224 -11.50 -1.34 -11.25
C GLU A 224 -11.45 0.07 -10.65
N LYS A 225 -12.62 0.68 -10.42
CA LYS A 225 -12.79 2.12 -10.14
C LYS A 225 -12.38 2.61 -8.73
N ASN A 226 -11.82 1.75 -7.86
CA ASN A 226 -11.64 2.05 -6.42
C ASN A 226 -10.17 2.05 -5.93
N PHE A 227 -9.22 2.38 -6.80
CA PHE A 227 -7.80 2.44 -6.43
C PHE A 227 -7.35 3.88 -6.17
N LEU A 228 -6.73 4.12 -5.01
CA LEU A 228 -5.99 5.35 -4.74
C LEU A 228 -4.50 4.99 -4.68
N LEU A 229 -3.67 5.71 -5.42
CA LEU A 229 -2.21 5.62 -5.30
C LEU A 229 -1.75 6.58 -4.19
N VAL A 230 -1.28 6.04 -3.07
CA VAL A 230 -0.68 6.84 -2.00
C VAL A 230 0.83 6.91 -2.25
N ILE A 231 1.32 8.11 -2.61
CA ILE A 231 2.75 8.43 -2.77
C ILE A 231 3.21 9.21 -1.53
#